data_AF-A0A2E3M8H9-F1
#
_entry.id   AF-A0A2E3M8H9-F1
#
_cell.length_a   1.000
_cell.length_b   1.000
_cell.length_c   1.000
_cell.angle_alpha   90.00
_cell.angle_beta   90.00
_cell.angle_gamma   90.00
#
_symmetry.space_group_name_H-M   'P 1'
#
loop_
_entity.id
_entity.type
_entity.pdbx_description
1 polymer ?
#
loop_
_entity_poly.entity_id
_entity_poly.type
_entity_poly.pdbx_seq_one_letter_code
_entity_poly.pdbx_strand_id
1 'polypeptide(L)'
;MKPADSIQDLQYFGEFGGINPSISDASTYTFLSAKTMFDTFEGNADGCYLYSRHSSPSNLYLGEALAAMEGTETSNVSASGMGAITSVIMQLCSAGDHVISSRTIYGGTYAFLKNFAPKLNIQTSFVDIRSLEAIEAAITKNSKILYCEAVSNPLLEVANIAALSKIAKKYKLQLVVDNTFSPLSISPKQLGADIVIHSLTKFINGASDAIG
;
A
#
# COMPACT_ATOMS: atom_id res chain seq x y z
N MET A 1 4.86 -21.34 3.68
CA MET A 1 4.21 -20.77 4.88
C MET A 1 3.29 -19.67 4.41
N LYS A 2 2.07 -19.55 4.97
CA LYS A 2 1.19 -18.41 4.65
C LYS A 2 1.74 -17.20 5.41
N PRO A 3 2.02 -16.06 4.75
CA PRO A 3 2.64 -14.91 5.42
C PRO A 3 1.81 -14.41 6.59
N ALA A 4 0.49 -14.43 6.42
CA ALA A 4 -0.50 -14.12 7.44
C ALA A 4 -0.35 -14.89 8.77
N ASP A 5 0.18 -16.13 8.75
CA ASP A 5 0.38 -16.91 9.98
C ASP A 5 1.56 -16.34 10.79
N SER A 6 2.59 -15.82 10.11
CA SER A 6 3.82 -15.29 10.71
C SER A 6 3.59 -14.02 11.53
N ILE A 7 2.43 -13.36 11.40
CA ILE A 7 2.11 -12.19 12.22
C ILE A 7 2.02 -12.55 13.72
N GLN A 8 1.68 -13.80 14.03
CA GLN A 8 1.56 -14.29 15.42
C GLN A 8 2.92 -14.39 16.11
N ASP A 9 4.00 -14.47 15.34
CA ASP A 9 5.37 -14.61 15.83
C ASP A 9 6.05 -13.25 16.06
N LEU A 10 5.43 -12.13 15.65
CA LEU A 10 5.96 -10.79 15.86
C LEU A 10 5.87 -10.39 17.33
N GLN A 11 7.01 -10.03 17.91
CA GLN A 11 7.14 -9.64 19.30
C GLN A 11 7.60 -8.19 19.42
N TYR A 12 6.66 -7.29 19.70
CA TYR A 12 6.93 -5.90 20.04
C TYR A 12 6.41 -5.61 21.43
N PHE A 13 7.34 -5.38 22.36
CA PHE A 13 7.03 -5.02 23.73
C PHE A 13 7.10 -3.51 23.92
N GLY A 14 6.33 -3.00 24.87
CA GLY A 14 6.43 -1.61 25.30
C GLY A 14 7.80 -1.30 25.89
N GLU A 15 8.14 -0.02 25.95
CA GLU A 15 9.43 0.51 26.42
C GLU A 15 9.87 -0.05 27.79
N PHE A 16 8.91 -0.36 28.66
CA PHE A 16 9.15 -0.91 30.00
C PHE A 16 8.83 -2.42 30.12
N GLY A 17 8.78 -3.14 29.00
CA GLY A 17 8.43 -4.57 28.95
C GLY A 17 6.92 -4.85 28.98
N GLY A 18 6.10 -3.87 28.63
CA GLY A 18 4.66 -4.07 28.48
C GLY A 18 4.34 -5.04 27.34
N ILE A 19 3.25 -5.80 27.44
CA ILE A 19 2.85 -6.78 26.41
C ILE A 19 2.54 -6.09 25.09
N ASN A 20 1.87 -4.93 25.15
CA ASN A 20 1.57 -4.13 23.97
C ASN A 20 2.69 -3.12 23.71
N PRO A 21 2.97 -2.78 22.44
CA PRO A 21 3.92 -1.73 22.09
C PRO A 21 3.52 -0.38 22.70
N SER A 22 4.52 0.46 23.00
CA SER A 22 4.27 1.82 23.46
C SER A 22 3.61 2.68 22.38
N ILE A 23 2.69 3.55 22.79
CA ILE A 23 2.15 4.62 21.96
C ILE A 23 3.13 5.80 22.01
N SER A 24 3.71 6.14 20.88
CA SER A 24 4.64 7.26 20.75
C SER A 24 3.91 8.53 20.34
N ASP A 25 3.36 9.24 21.33
CA ASP A 25 2.68 10.53 21.14
C ASP A 25 3.68 11.69 21.11
N ALA A 26 4.48 11.74 20.04
CA ALA A 26 5.48 12.78 19.84
C ALA A 26 5.44 13.30 18.40
N SER A 27 5.58 14.61 18.23
CA SER A 27 5.77 15.23 16.91
C SER A 27 7.24 15.24 16.49
N THR A 28 8.14 15.55 17.42
CA THR A 28 9.59 15.61 17.23
C THR A 28 10.30 14.74 18.25
N TYR A 29 11.51 14.30 17.92
CA TYR A 29 12.34 13.46 18.80
C TYR A 29 13.65 14.18 19.15
N THR A 30 14.19 13.87 20.33
CA THR A 30 15.38 14.53 20.88
C THR A 30 16.67 13.91 20.33
N PHE A 31 17.63 14.76 19.98
CA PHE A 31 19.00 14.37 19.64
C PHE A 31 19.98 14.98 20.63
N LEU A 32 20.81 14.15 21.24
CA LEU A 32 21.84 14.60 22.19
C LEU A 32 23.11 15.13 21.48
N SER A 33 23.26 14.85 20.19
CA SER A 33 24.39 15.28 19.36
C SER A 33 23.91 15.77 18.01
N ALA A 34 24.44 16.92 17.57
CA ALA A 34 24.17 17.46 16.23
C ALA A 34 24.60 16.51 15.11
N LYS A 35 25.68 15.74 15.33
CA LYS A 35 26.14 14.73 14.36
C LYS A 35 25.08 13.65 14.14
N THR A 36 24.51 13.11 15.22
CA THR A 36 23.47 12.07 15.11
C THR A 36 22.22 12.58 14.41
N MET A 37 21.83 13.83 14.65
CA MET A 37 20.73 14.46 13.91
C MET A 37 21.04 14.50 12.41
N PHE A 38 22.24 14.97 12.03
CA PHE A 38 22.67 15.04 10.64
C PHE A 38 22.73 13.66 9.97
N ASP A 39 23.34 12.68 10.63
CA ASP A 39 23.41 11.29 10.16
C ASP A 39 21.98 10.73 9.94
N THR A 40 21.03 11.05 10.83
CA THR A 40 19.63 10.60 10.68
C THR A 40 18.94 11.29 9.51
N PHE A 41 19.20 12.57 9.25
CA PHE A 41 18.68 13.28 8.08
C PHE A 41 19.15 12.67 6.76
N GLU A 42 20.39 12.17 6.72
CA GLU A 42 20.97 11.51 5.56
C GLU A 42 20.58 10.02 5.43
N GLY A 43 19.85 9.47 6.41
CA GLY A 43 19.49 8.04 6.44
C GLY A 43 20.65 7.12 6.84
N ASN A 44 21.68 7.65 7.50
CA ASN A 44 22.88 6.94 7.92
C ASN A 44 22.83 6.49 9.40
N ALA A 45 21.70 6.70 10.10
CA ALA A 45 21.51 6.33 11.50
C ALA A 45 20.23 5.52 11.72
N ASP A 46 20.40 4.25 12.08
CA ASP A 46 19.30 3.32 12.36
C ASP A 46 18.68 3.58 13.74
N GLY A 47 17.39 3.24 13.87
CA GLY A 47 16.64 3.35 15.13
C GLY A 47 16.39 4.78 15.62
N CYS A 48 16.75 5.78 14.82
CA CYS A 48 16.54 7.19 15.14
C CYS A 48 15.30 7.74 14.43
N TYR A 49 14.50 8.51 15.16
CA TYR A 49 13.32 9.18 14.63
C TYR A 49 13.57 10.68 14.63
N LEU A 50 13.15 11.39 13.59
CA LEU A 50 13.29 12.84 13.49
C LEU A 50 11.98 13.54 13.80
N TYR A 51 10.95 13.19 13.02
CA TYR A 51 9.67 13.88 13.02
C TYR A 51 8.57 12.91 12.57
N SER A 52 7.46 12.87 13.31
CA SER A 52 6.42 11.84 13.16
C SER A 52 5.68 11.84 11.83
N ARG A 53 5.77 12.93 11.05
CA ARG A 53 5.28 12.96 9.66
C ARG A 53 6.03 11.97 8.76
N HIS A 54 7.30 11.67 9.05
CA HIS A 54 8.10 10.71 8.28
C HIS A 54 7.93 9.30 8.83
N SER A 55 8.17 9.14 10.14
CA SER A 55 8.01 7.87 10.83
C SER A 55 7.94 8.11 12.34
N SER A 56 7.28 7.20 13.04
CA SER A 56 7.23 7.12 14.51
C SER A 56 7.42 5.66 14.92
N PRO A 57 7.87 5.37 16.16
CA PRO A 57 7.95 4.00 16.65
C PRO A 57 6.63 3.24 16.49
N SER A 58 5.49 3.87 16.80
CA SER A 58 4.18 3.22 16.67
C SER A 58 3.80 2.91 15.22
N ASN A 59 4.13 3.80 14.27
CA ASN A 59 3.90 3.54 12.85
C ASN A 59 4.84 2.45 12.32
N LEU A 60 6.08 2.39 12.81
CA LEU A 60 7.03 1.35 12.43
C LEU A 60 6.52 -0.03 12.83
N TYR A 61 6.09 -0.22 14.08
CA TYR A 61 5.55 -1.50 14.54
C TYR A 61 4.35 -1.97 13.71
N LEU A 62 3.43 -1.04 13.39
CA LEU A 62 2.30 -1.34 12.52
C LEU A 62 2.74 -1.69 11.10
N GLY A 63 3.70 -0.94 10.54
CA GLY A 63 4.27 -1.21 9.23
C GLY A 63 4.93 -2.59 9.15
N GLU A 64 5.74 -2.95 10.13
CA GLU A 64 6.41 -4.26 10.19
C GLU A 64 5.40 -5.40 10.33
N ALA A 65 4.34 -5.21 11.13
CA ALA A 65 3.24 -6.18 11.23
C ALA A 65 2.49 -6.36 9.91
N LEU A 66 2.18 -5.28 9.20
CA LEU A 66 1.55 -5.32 7.88
C LEU A 66 2.47 -5.98 6.84
N ALA A 67 3.76 -5.68 6.89
CA ALA A 67 4.74 -6.25 5.97
C ALA A 67 4.86 -7.77 6.16
N ALA A 68 4.96 -8.23 7.41
CA ALA A 68 4.96 -9.66 7.72
C ALA A 68 3.66 -10.35 7.29
N MET A 69 2.50 -9.72 7.56
CA MET A 69 1.18 -10.23 7.17
C MET A 69 1.05 -10.46 5.66
N GLU A 70 1.60 -9.55 4.85
CA GLU A 70 1.57 -9.65 3.38
C GLU A 70 2.75 -10.44 2.80
N GLY A 71 3.82 -10.62 3.58
CA GLY A 71 5.09 -11.18 3.10
C GLY A 71 5.87 -10.21 2.20
N THR A 72 5.81 -8.91 2.49
CA THR A 72 6.60 -7.87 1.84
C THR A 72 7.84 -7.52 2.65
N GLU A 73 8.83 -6.89 2.00
CA GLU A 73 10.08 -6.47 2.66
C GLU A 73 9.84 -5.32 3.66
N THR A 74 8.87 -4.45 3.37
CA THR A 74 8.51 -3.30 4.19
C THR A 74 7.06 -2.89 3.94
N SER A 75 6.56 -1.96 4.75
CA SER A 75 5.26 -1.30 4.60
C SER A 75 5.34 0.13 5.11
N ASN A 76 4.54 1.02 4.54
CA ASN A 76 4.37 2.39 5.01
C ASN A 76 2.93 2.60 5.48
N VAL A 77 2.77 3.30 6.61
CA VAL A 77 1.46 3.63 7.17
C VAL A 77 1.07 5.04 6.78
N SER A 78 -0.13 5.18 6.21
CA SER A 78 -0.71 6.47 5.83
C SER A 78 -1.94 6.80 6.67
N ALA A 79 -2.34 8.06 6.68
CA ALA A 79 -3.48 8.53 7.48
C ALA A 79 -4.86 8.01 7.02
N SER A 80 -4.95 7.35 5.87
CA SER A 80 -6.16 6.67 5.37
C SER A 80 -5.83 5.76 4.18
N GLY A 81 -6.72 4.82 3.86
CA GLY A 81 -6.61 4.03 2.62
C GLY A 81 -6.50 4.89 1.35
N MET A 82 -7.25 6.00 1.23
CA MET A 82 -7.08 6.93 0.10
C MET A 82 -5.72 7.63 0.12
N GLY A 83 -5.15 7.88 1.32
CA GLY A 83 -3.78 8.37 1.47
C GLY A 83 -2.75 7.39 0.92
N ALA A 84 -2.92 6.08 1.18
CA ALA A 84 -2.07 5.04 0.62
C ALA A 84 -2.19 4.99 -0.91
N ILE A 85 -3.42 4.88 -1.42
CA ILE A 85 -3.73 4.74 -2.86
C ILE A 85 -3.16 5.91 -3.65
N THR A 86 -3.44 7.14 -3.20
CA THR A 86 -2.97 8.34 -3.90
C THR A 86 -1.45 8.47 -3.85
N SER A 87 -0.81 8.19 -2.71
CA SER A 87 0.65 8.25 -2.60
C SER A 87 1.34 7.24 -3.53
N VAL A 88 0.84 6.01 -3.61
CA VAL A 88 1.37 4.99 -4.53
C VAL A 88 1.24 5.43 -5.98
N ILE A 89 0.06 5.93 -6.38
CA ILE A 89 -0.14 6.37 -7.78
C ILE A 89 0.76 7.57 -8.09
N MET A 90 0.90 8.54 -7.20
CA MET A 90 1.76 9.71 -7.40
C MET A 90 3.26 9.36 -7.39
N GLN A 91 3.67 8.31 -6.68
CA GLN A 91 5.04 7.82 -6.71
C GLN A 91 5.38 7.16 -8.05
N LEU A 92 4.42 6.46 -8.66
CA LEU A 92 4.63 5.66 -9.86
C LEU A 92 4.32 6.39 -11.17
N CYS A 93 3.48 7.43 -11.14
CA CYS A 93 3.05 8.17 -12.31
C CYS A 93 3.49 9.64 -12.27
N SER A 94 3.95 10.11 -13.41
CA SER A 94 4.17 11.52 -13.73
C SER A 94 3.12 12.04 -14.72
N ALA A 95 3.11 13.35 -14.97
CA ALA A 95 2.28 13.95 -16.00
C ALA A 95 2.55 13.28 -17.37
N GLY A 96 1.49 12.83 -18.04
CA GLY A 96 1.52 12.11 -19.31
C GLY A 96 1.44 10.58 -19.19
N ASP A 97 1.57 10.04 -17.97
CA ASP A 97 1.46 8.61 -17.72
C ASP A 97 0.01 8.10 -17.71
N HIS A 98 -0.11 6.78 -17.79
CA HIS A 98 -1.38 6.08 -17.92
C HIS A 98 -1.52 4.93 -16.90
N VAL A 99 -2.71 4.81 -16.31
CA VAL A 99 -3.11 3.74 -15.41
C VAL A 99 -4.14 2.85 -16.11
N ILE A 100 -3.94 1.54 -16.11
CA ILE A 100 -5.00 0.58 -16.41
C ILE A 100 -5.61 0.16 -15.08
N SER A 101 -6.91 0.36 -14.89
CA SER A 101 -7.59 0.05 -13.64
C SER A 101 -8.79 -0.86 -13.87
N SER A 102 -9.07 -1.75 -12.92
CA SER A 102 -10.36 -2.42 -12.86
C SER A 102 -11.49 -1.39 -12.85
N ARG A 103 -12.55 -1.63 -13.62
CA ARG A 103 -13.77 -0.81 -13.58
C ARG A 103 -14.55 -0.97 -12.27
N THR A 104 -14.39 -2.12 -11.61
CA THR A 104 -15.04 -2.43 -10.33
C THR A 104 -14.00 -2.24 -9.23
N ILE A 105 -13.97 -1.05 -8.65
CA ILE A 105 -13.12 -0.64 -7.53
C ILE A 105 -13.91 0.31 -6.62
N TYR A 106 -13.39 0.55 -5.43
CA TYR A 106 -13.91 1.50 -4.46
C TYR A 106 -14.19 2.85 -5.12
N GLY A 107 -15.39 3.38 -4.87
CA GLY A 107 -15.86 4.62 -5.49
C GLY A 107 -14.94 5.82 -5.28
N GLY A 108 -14.24 5.90 -4.14
CA GLY A 108 -13.25 6.95 -3.88
C GLY A 108 -12.03 6.84 -4.80
N THR A 109 -11.52 5.63 -5.02
CA THR A 109 -10.42 5.35 -5.95
C THR A 109 -10.83 5.64 -7.38
N TYR A 110 -12.03 5.19 -7.78
CA TYR A 110 -12.59 5.50 -9.09
C TYR A 110 -12.72 7.01 -9.30
N ALA A 111 -13.28 7.73 -8.33
CA ALA A 111 -13.44 9.18 -8.42
C ALA A 111 -12.10 9.92 -8.50
N PHE A 112 -11.08 9.47 -7.76
CA PHE A 112 -9.72 10.01 -7.86
C PHE A 112 -9.15 9.84 -9.28
N LEU A 113 -9.13 8.60 -9.79
CA LEU A 113 -8.61 8.28 -11.12
C LEU A 113 -9.39 8.96 -12.25
N LYS A 114 -10.72 9.06 -12.11
CA LYS A 114 -11.59 9.63 -13.14
C LYS A 114 -11.60 11.17 -13.16
N ASN A 115 -11.56 11.81 -11.99
CA ASN A 115 -11.85 13.24 -11.86
C ASN A 115 -10.66 14.08 -11.40
N PHE A 116 -9.74 13.50 -10.62
CA PHE A 116 -8.61 14.23 -10.06
C PHE A 116 -7.31 13.99 -10.85
N ALA A 117 -6.96 12.72 -11.10
CA ALA A 117 -5.75 12.35 -11.84
C ALA A 117 -5.64 13.03 -13.22
N PRO A 118 -6.72 13.26 -14.01
CA PRO A 118 -6.61 13.98 -15.28
C PRO A 118 -6.17 15.44 -15.14
N LYS A 119 -6.42 16.09 -13.99
CA LYS A 119 -5.93 17.45 -13.72
C LYS A 119 -4.40 17.49 -13.57
N LEU A 120 -3.80 16.35 -13.24
CA LEU A 120 -2.35 16.13 -13.19
C LEU A 120 -1.81 15.53 -14.49
N ASN A 121 -2.61 15.50 -15.55
CA ASN A 121 -2.31 14.87 -16.84
C ASN A 121 -2.00 13.37 -16.72
N ILE A 122 -2.59 12.67 -15.74
CA ILE A 122 -2.51 11.21 -15.63
C ILE A 122 -3.83 10.63 -16.15
N GLN A 123 -3.73 9.79 -17.18
CA GLN A 123 -4.91 9.18 -17.82
C GLN A 123 -5.22 7.82 -17.21
N THR A 124 -6.47 7.38 -17.30
CA THR A 124 -6.88 6.06 -16.82
C THR A 124 -7.81 5.38 -17.82
N SER A 125 -7.53 4.12 -18.14
CA SER A 125 -8.45 3.20 -18.82
C SER A 125 -9.08 2.26 -17.80
N PHE A 126 -10.41 2.27 -17.72
CA PHE A 126 -11.17 1.36 -16.85
C PHE A 126 -11.63 0.14 -17.65
N VAL A 127 -11.21 -1.06 -17.23
CA VAL A 127 -11.45 -2.32 -17.95
C VAL A 127 -12.05 -3.39 -17.05
N ASP A 128 -12.69 -4.41 -17.62
CA ASP A 128 -13.02 -5.62 -16.87
C ASP A 128 -11.73 -6.41 -16.62
N ILE A 129 -11.31 -6.50 -15.35
CA ILE A 129 -10.04 -7.10 -14.98
C ILE A 129 -9.97 -8.62 -15.23
N ARG A 130 -11.11 -9.26 -15.52
CA ARG A 130 -11.16 -10.69 -15.88
C ARG A 130 -10.88 -10.95 -17.36
N SER A 131 -11.00 -9.93 -18.21
CA SER A 131 -10.62 -10.04 -19.63
C SER A 131 -9.18 -9.59 -19.82
N LEU A 132 -8.29 -10.58 -19.93
CA LEU A 132 -6.87 -10.35 -20.19
C LEU A 132 -6.67 -9.62 -21.53
N GLU A 133 -7.54 -9.88 -22.51
CA GLU A 133 -7.53 -9.23 -23.81
C GLU A 133 -7.87 -7.74 -23.70
N ALA A 134 -8.90 -7.38 -22.91
CA ALA A 134 -9.26 -5.99 -22.67
C ALA A 134 -8.16 -5.23 -21.94
N ILE A 135 -7.47 -5.89 -21.00
CA ILE A 135 -6.30 -5.33 -20.32
C ILE A 135 -5.18 -5.08 -21.33
N GLU A 136 -4.77 -6.07 -22.12
CA GLU A 136 -3.70 -5.92 -23.11
C GLU A 136 -4.03 -4.84 -24.16
N ALA A 137 -5.29 -4.75 -24.60
CA ALA A 137 -5.74 -3.75 -25.56
C ALA A 137 -5.71 -2.31 -24.99
N ALA A 138 -5.83 -2.14 -23.67
CA ALA A 138 -5.76 -0.84 -23.01
C ALA A 138 -4.31 -0.37 -22.74
N ILE A 139 -3.31 -1.23 -22.95
CA ILE A 139 -1.91 -0.87 -22.71
C ILE A 139 -1.44 0.12 -23.77
N THR A 140 -0.80 1.19 -23.31
CA THR A 140 -0.14 2.18 -24.16
C THR A 140 1.35 2.25 -23.82
N LYS A 141 2.12 2.95 -24.65
CA LYS A 141 3.54 3.23 -24.36
C LYS A 141 3.77 4.02 -23.05
N ASN A 142 2.73 4.68 -22.53
CA ASN A 142 2.79 5.48 -21.30
C ASN A 142 2.18 4.74 -20.10
N SER A 143 1.72 3.50 -20.28
CA SER A 143 1.18 2.72 -19.17
C SER A 143 2.25 2.46 -18.10
N LYS A 144 1.93 2.74 -16.84
CA LYS A 144 2.81 2.51 -15.69
C LYS A 144 2.24 1.53 -14.68
N ILE A 145 0.93 1.60 -14.45
CA ILE A 145 0.25 0.85 -13.39
C ILE A 145 -0.82 -0.05 -14.00
N LEU A 146 -0.89 -1.29 -13.52
CA LEU A 146 -2.08 -2.14 -13.58
C LEU A 146 -2.66 -2.22 -12.17
N TYR A 147 -3.85 -1.63 -11.96
CA TYR A 147 -4.50 -1.51 -10.66
C TYR A 147 -5.73 -2.41 -10.57
N CYS A 148 -5.88 -3.14 -9.46
CA CYS A 148 -7.11 -3.85 -9.15
C CYS A 148 -7.34 -3.98 -7.63
N GLU A 149 -8.54 -4.40 -7.26
CA GLU A 149 -8.83 -4.96 -5.94
C GLU A 149 -8.72 -6.48 -6.00
N ALA A 150 -8.18 -7.11 -4.95
CA ALA A 150 -8.10 -8.56 -4.84
C ALA A 150 -9.51 -9.19 -4.86
N VAL A 151 -10.43 -8.56 -4.12
CA VAL A 151 -11.87 -8.81 -4.12
C VAL A 151 -12.57 -7.47 -4.29
N SER A 152 -13.28 -7.29 -5.40
CA SER A 152 -13.85 -5.99 -5.75
C SER A 152 -14.99 -5.58 -4.82
N ASN A 153 -15.06 -4.31 -4.47
CA ASN A 153 -16.23 -3.71 -3.84
C ASN A 153 -17.12 -3.01 -4.89
N PRO A 154 -18.45 -3.25 -4.96
CA PRO A 154 -19.28 -4.13 -4.12
C PRO A 154 -19.59 -5.51 -4.73
N LEU A 155 -19.11 -5.79 -5.95
CA LEU A 155 -19.54 -6.98 -6.71
C LEU A 155 -18.83 -8.28 -6.30
N LEU A 156 -17.83 -8.21 -5.42
CA LEU A 156 -17.03 -9.35 -4.93
C LEU A 156 -16.38 -10.17 -6.05
N GLU A 157 -16.03 -9.53 -7.17
CA GLU A 157 -15.25 -10.15 -8.24
C GLU A 157 -13.82 -10.39 -7.75
N VAL A 158 -13.33 -11.62 -7.92
CA VAL A 158 -11.97 -12.00 -7.51
C VAL A 158 -11.01 -11.81 -8.69
N ALA A 159 -9.96 -11.00 -8.48
CA ALA A 159 -8.94 -10.79 -9.50
C ALA A 159 -8.00 -12.00 -9.63
N ASN A 160 -7.71 -12.42 -10.86
CA ASN A 160 -6.67 -13.43 -11.11
C ASN A 160 -5.28 -12.79 -11.07
N ILE A 161 -4.80 -12.46 -9.86
CA ILE A 161 -3.55 -11.71 -9.62
C ILE A 161 -2.35 -12.39 -10.32
N ALA A 162 -2.29 -13.72 -10.34
CA ALA A 162 -1.20 -14.44 -11.02
C ALA A 162 -1.20 -14.22 -12.54
N ALA A 163 -2.37 -14.17 -13.18
CA ALA A 163 -2.49 -13.83 -14.60
C ALA A 163 -2.15 -12.35 -14.86
N LEU A 164 -2.63 -11.45 -13.99
CA LEU A 164 -2.32 -10.01 -14.07
C LEU A 164 -0.81 -9.75 -13.91
N SER A 165 -0.14 -10.47 -13.01
CA SER A 165 1.30 -10.36 -12.79
C SER A 165 2.10 -10.73 -14.04
N LYS A 166 1.65 -11.75 -14.80
CA LYS A 166 2.28 -12.12 -16.07
C LYS A 166 2.18 -11.00 -17.10
N ILE A 167 1.01 -10.36 -17.23
CA ILE A 167 0.80 -9.22 -18.13
C ILE A 167 1.65 -8.02 -17.66
N ALA A 168 1.58 -7.66 -16.37
CA ALA A 168 2.35 -6.56 -15.82
C ALA A 168 3.84 -6.71 -16.10
N LYS A 169 4.41 -7.90 -15.86
CA LYS A 169 5.81 -8.22 -16.17
C LYS A 169 6.12 -8.15 -17.67
N LYS A 170 5.27 -8.73 -18.52
CA LYS A 170 5.43 -8.70 -20.00
C LYS A 170 5.54 -7.27 -20.53
N TYR A 171 4.76 -6.34 -19.96
CA TYR A 171 4.71 -4.94 -20.39
C TYR A 171 5.45 -3.96 -19.47
N LYS A 172 6.21 -4.47 -18.48
CA LYS A 172 6.97 -3.67 -17.50
C LYS A 172 6.11 -2.65 -16.72
N LEU A 173 4.89 -3.05 -16.37
CA LEU A 173 3.99 -2.30 -15.50
C LEU A 173 4.20 -2.71 -14.04
N GLN A 174 3.84 -1.82 -13.11
CA GLN A 174 3.69 -2.16 -11.70
C GLN A 174 2.27 -2.67 -11.44
N LEU A 175 2.16 -3.88 -10.89
CA LEU A 175 0.88 -4.43 -10.44
C LEU A 175 0.61 -3.97 -9.00
N VAL A 176 -0.40 -3.11 -8.86
CA VAL A 176 -0.86 -2.56 -7.58
C VAL A 176 -2.19 -3.22 -7.22
N VAL A 177 -2.24 -3.88 -6.07
CA VAL A 177 -3.42 -4.62 -5.61
C VAL A 177 -3.92 -4.05 -4.29
N ASP A 178 -5.15 -3.56 -4.26
CA ASP A 178 -5.86 -3.24 -3.02
C ASP A 178 -6.47 -4.53 -2.43
N ASN A 179 -6.01 -4.91 -1.25
CA ASN A 179 -6.37 -6.15 -0.56
C ASN A 179 -7.26 -5.91 0.68
N THR A 180 -7.89 -4.73 0.75
CA THR A 180 -8.70 -4.29 1.92
C THR A 180 -9.77 -5.30 2.34
N PHE A 181 -10.39 -6.02 1.40
CA PHE A 181 -11.52 -6.93 1.66
C PHE A 181 -11.11 -8.38 1.97
N SER A 182 -9.83 -8.71 1.81
CA SER A 182 -9.33 -10.06 2.01
C SER A 182 -8.01 -10.12 2.80
N PRO A 183 -7.79 -9.27 3.83
CA PRO A 183 -6.60 -9.39 4.66
C PRO A 183 -6.57 -10.80 5.28
N LEU A 184 -5.37 -11.34 5.47
CA LEU A 184 -5.09 -12.71 5.95
C LEU A 184 -5.56 -13.86 5.04
N SER A 185 -6.54 -13.62 4.16
CA SER A 185 -7.13 -14.65 3.29
C SER A 185 -6.38 -14.78 1.97
N ILE A 186 -5.98 -13.64 1.39
CA ILE A 186 -5.21 -13.57 0.16
C ILE A 186 -3.93 -12.81 0.48
N SER A 187 -2.78 -13.32 0.02
CA SER A 187 -1.50 -12.61 0.05
C SER A 187 -1.10 -12.25 -1.39
N PRO A 188 -1.54 -11.09 -1.94
CA PRO A 188 -1.26 -10.72 -3.32
C PRO A 188 0.22 -10.73 -3.69
N LYS A 189 1.10 -10.45 -2.71
CA LYS A 189 2.55 -10.50 -2.94
C LYS A 189 3.01 -11.89 -3.41
N GLN A 190 2.51 -12.97 -2.81
CA GLN A 190 2.82 -14.34 -3.23
C GLN A 190 2.24 -14.68 -4.61
N LEU A 191 1.18 -13.99 -5.02
CA LEU A 191 0.56 -14.13 -6.34
C LEU A 191 1.21 -13.23 -7.40
N GLY A 192 2.23 -12.45 -7.03
CA GLY A 192 3.03 -11.65 -7.95
C GLY A 192 2.61 -10.19 -8.08
N ALA A 193 1.86 -9.65 -7.11
CA ALA A 193 1.69 -8.20 -6.97
C ALA A 193 3.03 -7.54 -6.62
N ASP A 194 3.27 -6.34 -7.17
CA ASP A 194 4.45 -5.57 -6.85
C ASP A 194 4.22 -4.77 -5.57
N ILE A 195 3.04 -4.14 -5.45
CA ILE A 195 2.60 -3.33 -4.31
C ILE A 195 1.22 -3.80 -3.84
N VAL A 196 1.06 -3.90 -2.52
CA VAL A 196 -0.23 -4.21 -1.87
C VAL A 196 -0.69 -3.01 -1.05
N ILE A 197 -1.97 -2.68 -1.13
CA ILE A 197 -2.59 -1.56 -0.43
C ILE A 197 -3.72 -2.07 0.45
N HIS A 198 -3.89 -1.44 1.61
CA HIS A 198 -5.03 -1.65 2.49
C HIS A 198 -5.62 -0.31 2.92
N SER A 199 -6.94 -0.28 3.10
CA SER A 199 -7.57 0.64 4.05
C SER A 199 -7.69 -0.05 5.40
N LEU A 200 -6.81 0.34 6.34
CA LEU A 200 -6.81 -0.19 7.69
C LEU A 200 -8.12 0.13 8.43
N THR A 201 -8.79 1.23 8.05
CA THR A 201 -10.11 1.65 8.55
C THR A 201 -11.15 0.52 8.56
N LYS A 202 -10.99 -0.49 7.70
CA LYS A 202 -11.97 -1.56 7.48
C LYS A 202 -11.68 -2.78 8.36
N PHE A 203 -11.40 -3.93 7.76
CA PHE A 203 -11.29 -5.20 8.47
C PHE A 203 -10.11 -5.26 9.44
N ILE A 204 -8.99 -4.58 9.13
CA ILE A 204 -7.81 -4.59 10.00
C ILE A 204 -8.08 -3.85 11.32
N ASN A 205 -8.75 -2.70 11.27
CA ASN A 205 -9.21 -2.03 12.49
C ASN A 205 -10.37 -2.79 13.16
N GLY A 206 -11.40 -3.16 12.39
CA GLY A 206 -12.52 -3.98 12.86
C GLY A 206 -13.52 -3.28 13.80
N ALA A 207 -13.22 -2.09 14.32
CA ALA A 207 -14.04 -1.39 15.33
C ALA A 207 -14.66 -0.07 14.87
N SER A 208 -14.39 0.39 13.64
CA SER A 208 -14.95 1.64 13.05
C SER A 208 -14.63 2.94 13.81
N ASP A 209 -13.55 2.97 14.58
CA ASP A 209 -13.12 4.07 15.46
C ASP A 209 -11.78 4.71 15.05
N ALA A 210 -11.02 4.10 14.13
CA ALA A 210 -9.76 4.61 13.61
C ALA A 210 -9.74 4.63 12.09
N ILE A 211 -9.21 5.71 11.51
CA ILE A 211 -8.94 5.83 10.07
C ILE A 211 -7.49 5.43 9.81
N GLY A 212 -7.31 4.60 8.78
CA GLY A 212 -6.05 4.17 8.21
C GLY A 212 -6.23 3.42 6.89
#